data_AF-A0A246S110-F1
#
_entry.id   AF-A0A246S110-F1
#
_cell.length_a   1.000
_cell.length_b   1.000
_cell.length_c   1.000
_cell.angle_alpha   90.00
_cell.angle_beta   90.00
_cell.angle_gamma   90.00
#
_symmetry.space_group_name_H-M   'P 1'
#
loop_
_entity.id
_entity.type
_entity.pdbx_description
1 polymer ?
#
loop_
_entity_poly.entity_id
_entity_poly.type
_entity_poly.pdbx_seq_one_letter_code
_entity_poly.pdbx_strand_id
1 'polypeptide(L)'
;MSELKGGQHARRAAMLCQNPRFALYLDHRRRRFHQMAYGSMPDGTHTKEDCEDWLRAACGVKSRAELDHNDDARSMLDRIMADYSKWERQQLLKQRLAGGVV
;
A
#
# COMPACT_ATOMS: atom_id res chain seq x y z
N MET A 1 15.63 -23.68 -15.85
CA MET A 1 14.40 -23.29 -15.14
C MET A 1 14.68 -21.94 -14.50
N SER A 2 14.19 -20.86 -15.10
CA SER A 2 14.55 -19.50 -14.72
C SER A 2 13.94 -19.14 -13.37
N GLU A 3 14.79 -19.04 -12.35
CA GLU A 3 14.44 -18.47 -11.05
C GLU A 3 13.84 -17.09 -11.26
N LEU A 4 12.54 -16.96 -10.98
CA LEU A 4 11.79 -15.71 -10.92
C LEU A 4 12.34 -14.84 -9.78
N LYS A 5 13.57 -14.35 -9.93
CA LYS A 5 14.18 -13.36 -9.04
C LYS A 5 13.40 -12.08 -9.25
N GLY A 6 12.44 -11.82 -8.36
CA GLY A 6 11.67 -10.59 -8.36
C GLY A 6 12.62 -9.40 -8.46
N GLY A 7 12.47 -8.64 -9.55
CA GLY A 7 13.35 -7.54 -9.90
C GLY A 7 13.21 -6.33 -8.98
N GLN A 8 13.57 -5.16 -9.48
CA GLN A 8 13.60 -3.94 -8.68
C GLN A 8 12.20 -3.54 -8.19
N HIS A 9 11.16 -3.82 -8.97
CA HIS A 9 9.76 -3.49 -8.63
C HIS A 9 9.21 -4.41 -7.53
N ALA A 10 9.52 -5.70 -7.59
CA ALA A 10 9.13 -6.66 -6.56
C ALA A 10 9.71 -6.31 -5.19
N ARG A 11 10.97 -5.85 -5.15
CA ARG A 11 11.61 -5.37 -3.92
C ARG A 11 10.99 -4.07 -3.41
N ARG A 12 10.71 -3.11 -4.30
CA ARG A 12 10.05 -1.85 -3.94
C ARG A 12 8.66 -2.09 -3.34
N ALA A 13 7.87 -2.93 -3.99
CA ALA A 13 6.58 -3.41 -3.50
C ALA A 13 6.71 -4.01 -2.09
N ALA A 14 7.65 -4.93 -1.89
CA ALA A 14 7.89 -5.54 -0.60
C ALA A 14 8.28 -4.50 0.46
N MET A 15 9.18 -3.56 0.15
CA MET A 15 9.58 -2.48 1.06
C MET A 15 8.41 -1.57 1.44
N LEU A 16 7.53 -1.25 0.49
CA LEU A 16 6.32 -0.47 0.74
C LEU A 16 5.40 -1.19 1.74
N CYS A 17 5.23 -2.50 1.59
CA CYS A 17 4.45 -3.34 2.52
C CYS A 17 5.06 -3.43 3.93
N GLN A 18 6.36 -3.16 4.10
CA GLN A 18 6.98 -3.11 5.44
C GLN A 18 6.78 -1.76 6.12
N ASN A 19 6.33 -0.75 5.40
CA ASN A 19 6.14 0.58 5.96
C ASN A 19 4.81 0.61 6.74
N PRO A 20 4.83 0.85 8.07
CA PRO A 20 3.61 0.91 8.87
C PRO A 20 2.65 2.02 8.41
N ARG A 21 3.16 3.10 7.80
CA ARG A 21 2.30 4.16 7.24
C ARG A 21 1.49 3.69 6.04
N PHE A 22 2.05 2.78 5.24
CA PHE A 22 1.33 2.20 4.11
C PHE A 22 0.21 1.27 4.58
N ALA A 23 0.45 0.49 5.64
CA ALA A 23 -0.60 -0.30 6.29
C ALA A 23 -1.76 0.59 6.79
N LEU A 24 -1.46 1.76 7.39
CA LEU A 24 -2.48 2.73 7.80
C LEU A 24 -3.29 3.31 6.62
N TYR A 25 -2.64 3.54 5.47
CA TYR A 25 -3.32 3.96 4.24
C TYR A 25 -4.30 2.90 3.74
N LEU A 26 -3.88 1.63 3.74
CA LEU A 26 -4.75 0.51 3.36
C LEU A 26 -5.93 0.38 4.31
N ASP A 27 -5.70 0.50 5.62
CA ASP A 27 -6.75 0.52 6.63
C ASP A 27 -7.78 1.64 6.36
N HIS A 28 -7.31 2.86 6.10
CA HIS A 28 -8.19 3.99 5.74
C HIS A 28 -9.00 3.72 4.46
N ARG A 29 -8.36 3.14 3.44
CA ARG A 29 -9.02 2.82 2.17
C ARG A 29 -10.06 1.71 2.34
N ARG A 30 -9.72 0.65 3.07
CA ARG A 30 -10.59 -0.49 3.36
C ARG A 30 -11.79 -0.05 4.21
N ARG A 31 -11.59 0.80 5.21
CA ARG A 31 -12.67 1.43 5.99
C ARG A 31 -13.65 2.19 5.10
N ARG A 32 -13.12 2.98 4.15
CA ARG A 32 -13.95 3.74 3.20
C ARG A 32 -14.72 2.81 2.26
N PHE A 33 -14.11 1.70 1.82
CA PHE A 33 -14.75 0.73 0.93
C PHE A 33 -15.84 -0.08 1.62
N HIS A 34 -15.59 -0.59 2.83
CA HIS A 34 -16.55 -1.37 3.61
C HIS A 34 -17.56 -0.53 4.39
N GLN A 35 -17.48 0.81 4.32
CA GLN A 35 -18.32 1.75 5.09
C GLN A 35 -18.37 1.41 6.60
N MET A 36 -17.30 0.84 7.14
CA MET A 36 -17.25 0.38 8.54
C MET A 36 -16.95 1.52 9.49
N ALA A 37 -17.61 1.50 10.66
CA ALA A 37 -17.46 2.50 11.70
C ALA A 37 -16.06 2.45 12.35
N TYR A 38 -15.61 3.61 12.85
CA TYR A 38 -14.35 3.81 13.55
C TYR A 38 -14.37 3.03 14.89
N GLY A 39 -14.00 1.75 14.86
CA GLY A 39 -14.00 0.89 16.06
C GLY A 39 -14.07 -0.61 15.79
N SER A 40 -14.53 -1.05 14.62
CA SER A 40 -14.63 -2.49 14.33
C SER A 40 -13.33 -3.13 13.87
N MET A 41 -12.33 -2.34 13.46
CA MET A 41 -11.04 -2.85 12.98
C MET A 41 -9.92 -1.98 13.55
N PRO A 42 -9.04 -2.53 14.42
CA PRO A 42 -7.90 -1.78 14.94
C PRO A 42 -6.91 -1.43 13.83
N ASP A 43 -6.44 -0.18 13.82
CA ASP A 43 -5.41 0.30 12.91
C ASP A 43 -4.13 -0.54 13.10
N GLY A 44 -3.60 -1.14 12.01
CA GLY A 44 -2.40 -1.98 12.06
C GLY A 44 -2.65 -3.48 12.06
N THR A 45 -3.87 -3.92 11.72
CA THR A 45 -4.16 -5.36 11.53
C THR A 45 -3.54 -5.91 10.23
N HIS A 46 -3.17 -5.03 9.28
CA HIS A 46 -2.57 -5.45 8.02
C HIS A 46 -1.14 -5.93 8.24
N THR A 47 -0.92 -7.23 8.07
CA THR A 47 0.42 -7.84 8.01
C THR A 47 1.08 -7.53 6.67
N LYS A 48 2.39 -7.79 6.58
CA LYS A 48 3.11 -7.71 5.29
C LYS A 48 2.45 -8.58 4.22
N GLU A 49 1.97 -9.76 4.61
CA GLU A 49 1.35 -10.71 3.69
C GLU A 49 0.03 -10.18 3.12
N ASP A 50 -0.81 -9.54 3.93
CA ASP A 50 -2.07 -8.92 3.46
C ASP A 50 -1.79 -7.73 2.53
N CYS A 51 -0.75 -6.93 2.84
CA CYS A 51 -0.31 -5.86 1.96
C CYS A 51 0.19 -6.40 0.61
N GLU A 52 0.95 -7.50 0.62
CA GLU A 52 1.44 -8.14 -0.59
C GLU A 52 0.31 -8.74 -1.42
N ASP A 53 -0.66 -9.39 -0.78
CA ASP A 53 -1.84 -9.96 -1.44
C ASP A 53 -2.70 -8.85 -2.06
N TRP A 54 -2.96 -7.78 -1.31
CA TRP A 54 -3.66 -6.61 -1.81
C TRP A 54 -2.94 -5.97 -3.00
N LEU A 55 -1.61 -5.83 -2.93
CA LEU A 55 -0.84 -5.25 -4.02
C LEU A 55 -0.87 -6.14 -5.27
N ARG A 56 -0.82 -7.47 -5.10
CA ARG A 56 -0.99 -8.45 -6.18
C ARG A 56 -2.37 -8.31 -6.82
N ALA A 57 -3.43 -8.26 -6.02
CA ALA A 57 -4.79 -8.08 -6.48
C ALA A 57 -4.99 -6.74 -7.19
N ALA A 58 -4.43 -5.66 -6.67
CA ALA A 58 -4.53 -4.32 -7.25
C ALA A 58 -3.76 -4.21 -8.58
N CYS A 59 -2.55 -4.76 -8.65
CA CYS A 59 -1.74 -4.81 -9.87
C CYS A 59 -2.19 -5.89 -10.87
N GLY A 60 -3.13 -6.76 -10.50
CA GLY A 60 -3.62 -7.85 -11.36
C GLY A 60 -2.59 -8.95 -11.62
N VAL A 61 -1.61 -9.13 -10.73
CA VAL A 61 -0.53 -10.12 -10.86
C VAL A 61 -0.70 -11.24 -9.84
N LYS A 62 -0.30 -12.46 -10.18
CA LYS A 62 -0.34 -13.59 -9.23
C LYS A 62 0.92 -13.67 -8.39
N SER A 63 2.04 -13.18 -8.92
CA SER A 63 3.32 -13.22 -8.24
C SER A 63 4.05 -11.89 -8.33
N ARG A 64 4.76 -11.52 -7.25
CA ARG A 64 5.55 -10.28 -7.18
C ARG A 64 6.64 -10.21 -8.26
N ALA A 65 7.09 -11.35 -8.79
CA ALA A 65 8.06 -11.38 -9.88
C ALA A 65 7.46 -10.86 -11.19
N GLU A 66 6.14 -10.96 -11.38
CA GLU A 66 5.46 -10.48 -12.58
C GLU A 66 5.36 -8.94 -12.63
N LEU A 67 5.48 -8.25 -11.50
CA LEU A 67 5.58 -6.78 -11.45
C LEU A 67 6.73 -6.25 -12.31
N ASP A 68 7.81 -7.02 -12.44
CA ASP A 68 8.97 -6.60 -13.23
C ASP A 68 8.81 -6.95 -14.72
N HIS A 69 7.87 -7.82 -15.09
CA HIS A 69 7.63 -8.23 -16.48
C HIS A 69 6.37 -7.62 -17.10
N ASN A 70 5.50 -7.02 -16.28
CA ASN A 70 4.23 -6.46 -16.72
C ASN A 70 4.21 -4.93 -16.53
N ASP A 71 4.25 -4.19 -17.63
CA ASP A 71 4.19 -2.73 -17.64
C ASP A 71 2.86 -2.16 -17.09
N ASP A 72 1.76 -2.91 -17.20
CA ASP A 72 0.48 -2.53 -16.62
C ASP A 72 0.54 -2.59 -15.08
N ALA A 73 1.15 -3.65 -14.55
CA ALA A 73 1.38 -3.82 -13.12
C ALA A 73 2.31 -2.72 -12.56
N ARG A 74 3.35 -2.32 -13.31
CA ARG A 74 4.21 -1.18 -12.95
C ARG A 74 3.42 0.13 -12.92
N SER A 75 2.64 0.40 -13.96
CA SER A 75 1.80 1.61 -14.04
C SER A 75 0.80 1.69 -12.89
N MET A 76 0.25 0.55 -12.47
CA MET A 76 -0.64 0.46 -11.32
C MET A 76 0.11 0.72 -10.00
N LEU A 77 1.31 0.15 -9.84
CA LEU A 77 2.16 0.40 -8.67
C LEU A 77 2.49 1.89 -8.55
N ASP A 78 2.82 2.55 -9.67
CA ASP A 78 3.10 3.99 -9.71
C ASP A 78 1.88 4.82 -9.30
N ARG A 79 0.69 4.46 -9.79
CA ARG A 79 -0.58 5.06 -9.33
C ARG A 79 -0.79 4.89 -7.83
N ILE A 80 -0.59 3.70 -7.30
CA ILE A 80 -0.73 3.41 -5.86
C ILE A 80 0.26 4.27 -5.05
N MET A 81 1.51 4.39 -5.51
CA MET A 81 2.52 5.24 -4.88
C MET A 81 2.16 6.73 -4.92
N ALA A 82 1.59 7.21 -6.04
CA ALA A 82 1.10 8.58 -6.16
C ALA A 82 -0.07 8.87 -5.21
N ASP A 83 -1.04 7.95 -5.14
CA ASP A 83 -2.17 8.02 -4.21
C ASP A 83 -1.71 7.99 -2.75
N TYR A 84 -0.78 7.09 -2.42
CA TYR A 84 -0.16 7.02 -1.10
C TYR A 84 0.57 8.32 -0.77
N SER A 85 1.37 8.88 -1.68
CA SER A 85 2.09 10.14 -1.48
C SER A 85 1.13 11.32 -1.26
N LYS A 86 -0.02 11.32 -1.93
CA LYS A 86 -1.07 12.31 -1.74
C LYS A 86 -1.73 12.16 -0.37
N TRP A 87 -2.07 10.92 0.01
CA TRP A 87 -2.63 10.63 1.33
C TRP A 87 -1.64 10.95 2.45
N GLU A 88 -0.37 10.62 2.30
CA GLU A 88 0.66 10.91 3.29
C GLU A 88 0.79 12.41 3.53
N ARG A 89 0.79 13.22 2.47
CA ARG A 89 0.75 14.69 2.57
C ARG A 89 -0.50 15.18 3.29
N GLN A 90 -1.66 14.60 3.02
CA GLN A 90 -2.91 14.92 3.72
C GLN A 90 -2.86 14.52 5.19
N GLN A 91 -2.25 13.38 5.53
CA GLN A 91 -2.06 12.96 6.92
C GLN A 91 -1.06 13.85 7.65
N LEU A 92 0.04 14.25 7.02
CA LEU A 92 0.97 15.23 7.58
C LEU A 92 0.28 16.58 7.82
N LEU A 93 -0.55 17.04 6.88
CA LEU A 93 -1.32 18.26 7.04
C LEU A 93 -2.35 18.13 8.16
N LYS A 94 -3.09 17.02 8.22
CA LYS A 94 -4.03 16.71 9.31
C LYS A 94 -3.32 16.60 10.65
N GLN A 95 -2.16 15.95 10.71
CA GLN A 95 -1.36 15.84 11.93
C GLN A 95 -0.83 17.21 12.36
N ARG A 96 -0.46 18.08 11.43
CA ARG A 96 -0.07 19.47 11.72
C ARG A 96 -1.25 20.33 12.17
N LEU A 97 -2.45 20.09 11.64
CA LEU A 97 -3.68 20.78 12.02
C LEU A 97 -4.25 20.26 13.36
N ALA A 98 -4.16 18.96 13.62
CA ALA A 98 -4.64 18.30 14.84
C ALA A 98 -3.63 18.38 15.99
N GLY A 99 -2.33 18.40 15.67
CA GLY A 99 -1.22 18.54 16.59
C GLY A 99 -0.67 19.95 16.59
N GLY A 100 -1.54 20.96 16.69
CA GLY A 100 -1.14 22.33 17.03
C GLY A 100 -0.37 22.33 18.36
N VAL A 101 0.93 22.04 18.28
CA VAL A 101 1.92 22.38 19.29
C VAL A 101 2.42 23.76 18.90
N VAL A 102 2.07 24.68 19.79
CA VAL A 102 2.65 26.00 20.11
C VAL A 102 3.88 26.46 19.34
#